data_AF-A0A1I3S1X3-F1
#
_entry.id   AF-A0A1I3S1X3-F1
#
_cell.length_a   1.000
_cell.length_b   1.000
_cell.length_c   1.000
_cell.angle_alpha   90.00
_cell.angle_beta   90.00
_cell.angle_gamma   90.00
#
_symmetry.space_group_name_H-M   'P 1'
#
loop_
_entity.id
_entity.type
_entity.pdbx_description
1 polymer ?
#
loop_
_entity_poly.entity_id
_entity_poly.type
_entity_poly.pdbx_seq_one_letter_code
_entity_poly.pdbx_strand_id
1 'polypeptide(L)' 'MGARQRLNSLYFLGAVVGAVFAGAASGSWAVFLGVALVLLGLLVHNGDIRPMPPSRRERRPSRHR' A
#
# COMPACT_ATOMS: atom_id res chain seq x y z
N MET A 1 -3.68 4.62 14.19
CA MET A 1 -2.87 4.00 13.11
C MET A 1 -1.42 4.33 13.36
N GLY A 2 -0.53 3.33 13.37
CA GLY A 2 0.91 3.60 13.55
C GLY A 2 1.45 4.45 12.40
N ALA A 3 2.50 5.25 12.64
CA ALA A 3 3.09 6.14 11.65
C ALA A 3 3.39 5.44 10.30
N ARG A 4 3.83 4.17 10.35
CA ARG A 4 4.08 3.33 9.17
C ARG A 4 2.81 2.98 8.39
N GLN A 5 1.70 2.71 9.08
CA GLN A 5 0.43 2.41 8.42
C GLN A 5 -0.10 3.65 7.69
N ARG A 6 0.04 4.84 8.30
CA ARG A 6 -0.34 6.10 7.67
C ARG A 6 0.47 6.40 6.41
N LEU A 7 1.76 6.03 6.41
CA LEU A 7 2.64 6.15 5.24
C LEU A 7 2.22 5.19 4.12
N ASN A 8 1.98 3.91 4.42
CA ASN A 8 1.46 2.94 3.44
C ASN A 8 0.13 3.40 2.82
N SER A 9 -0.77 3.96 3.65
CA SER A 9 -2.04 4.50 3.17
C SER A 9 -1.85 5.68 2.22
N LEU A 10 -0.87 6.55 2.47
CA LEU A 10 -0.55 7.67 1.59
C LEU A 10 -0.01 7.20 0.24
N TYR A 11 0.92 6.24 0.26
CA TYR A 11 1.48 5.65 -0.96
C TYR A 11 0.40 4.96 -1.80
N PHE A 12 -0.45 4.15 -1.17
CA PHE A 12 -1.57 3.51 -1.84
C PHE A 12 -2.54 4.53 -2.42
N LEU A 13 -2.91 5.57 -1.66
CA LEU A 13 -3.79 6.63 -2.13
C LEU A 13 -3.18 7.37 -3.33
N GLY A 14 -1.88 7.70 -3.27
CA GLY A 14 -1.18 8.33 -4.40
C GLY A 14 -1.19 7.47 -5.66
N ALA A 15 -0.94 6.17 -5.53
CA ALA A 15 -1.01 5.21 -6.63
C ALA A 15 -2.42 5.14 -7.24
N VAL A 16 -3.46 5.06 -6.40
CA VAL A 16 -4.86 5.03 -6.84
C VAL A 16 -5.23 6.34 -7.55
N VAL A 17 -4.89 7.49 -6.98
CA VAL A 17 -5.18 8.80 -7.58
C VAL A 17 -4.49 8.91 -8.94
N GLY A 18 -3.21 8.57 -9.04
CA GLY A 18 -2.48 8.57 -10.31
C GLY A 18 -3.11 7.65 -11.37
N ALA A 19 -3.51 6.44 -10.97
CA ALA A 19 -4.19 5.51 -11.87
C ALA A 19 -5.56 6.03 -12.32
N VAL A 20 -6.34 6.63 -11.42
CA VAL A 20 -7.65 7.24 -11.75
C VAL A 20 -7.47 8.35 -12.78
N PHE A 21 -6.48 9.24 -12.64
CA PHE A 21 -6.22 10.28 -13.62
C PHE A 21 -5.86 9.70 -15.00
N ALA A 22 -4.98 8.70 -15.06
CA ALA A 22 -4.60 8.04 -16.31
C ALA A 22 -5.79 7.31 -16.96
N GLY A 23 -6.57 6.59 -16.15
CA GLY A 23 -7.78 5.90 -16.58
C GLY A 23 -8.83 6.86 -17.11
N ALA A 24 -9.13 7.93 -16.38
CA ALA A 24 -10.09 8.95 -16.76
C ALA A 24 -9.66 9.69 -18.04
N ALA A 25 -8.38 10.05 -18.16
CA ALA A 25 -7.86 10.69 -19.38
C ALA A 25 -7.97 9.80 -20.62
N SER A 26 -7.83 8.48 -20.45
CA SER A 26 -7.98 7.51 -21.54
C SER A 26 -9.43 7.09 -21.82
N GLY A 27 -10.37 7.36 -20.91
CA GLY A 27 -11.73 6.81 -20.95
C GLY A 27 -11.82 5.28 -20.85
N SER A 28 -10.72 4.60 -20.47
CA SER A 28 -10.61 3.14 -20.53
C SER A 28 -10.34 2.51 -19.17
N TRP A 29 -11.22 1.59 -18.77
CA TRP A 29 -11.06 0.77 -17.57
C TRP A 29 -9.81 -0.13 -17.62
N ALA A 30 -9.40 -0.56 -18.81
CA ALA A 30 -8.19 -1.38 -18.97
C ALA A 30 -6.92 -0.58 -18.64
N VAL A 31 -6.87 0.69 -19.05
CA VAL A 31 -5.75 1.58 -18.76
C VAL A 31 -5.69 1.90 -17.26
N PHE A 32 -6.85 2.15 -16.63
CA PHE A 32 -6.93 2.31 -15.18
C PHE A 32 -6.33 1.09 -14.44
N LEU A 33 -6.80 -0.12 -14.76
CA LEU A 33 -6.34 -1.35 -14.11
C LEU A 33 -4.86 -1.62 -14.36
N GLY A 34 -4.38 -1.39 -15.59
CA GLY A 34 -2.98 -1.55 -15.96
C GLY A 34 -2.07 -0.60 -15.18
N VAL A 35 -2.40 0.70 -15.17
CA VAL A 35 -1.61 1.71 -14.45
C VAL A 35 -1.67 1.48 -12.93
N ALA A 36 -2.83 1.10 -12.39
CA ALA A 36 -2.98 0.76 -10.97
C ALA A 36 -2.09 -0.43 -10.59
N LEU A 37 -2.08 -1.51 -11.37
CA LEU A 37 -1.23 -2.68 -11.11
C LEU A 37 0.25 -2.35 -11.18
N VAL A 38 0.68 -1.55 -12.18
CA VAL A 38 2.08 -1.14 -12.33
C VAL A 38 2.52 -0.29 -11.13
N LEU A 39 1.73 0.71 -10.73
CA LEU A 39 2.04 1.57 -9.59
C LEU A 39 2.09 0.76 -8.29
N LEU A 40 1.10 -0.10 -8.04
CA LEU A 40 1.09 -0.96 -6.85
C LEU A 40 2.29 -1.93 -6.86
N GLY A 41 2.63 -2.49 -8.01
CA GLY A 41 3.80 -3.36 -8.18
C GLY A 41 5.11 -2.65 -7.86
N LEU A 42 5.31 -1.42 -8.37
CA LEU A 42 6.48 -0.58 -8.09
C LEU A 42 6.59 -0.26 -6.59
N LEU A 43 5.48 0.11 -5.96
CA LEU A 43 5.44 0.43 -4.52
C LEU A 43 5.79 -0.77 -3.64
N VAL A 44 5.38 -1.98 -4.06
CA VAL A 44 5.75 -3.22 -3.39
C VAL A 44 7.20 -3.59 -3.68
N HIS A 45 7.66 -3.46 -4.93
CA HIS A 45 9.01 -3.81 -5.36
C HIS A 45 10.08 -2.93 -4.67
N ASN A 46 9.84 -1.62 -4.55
CA ASN A 46 10.72 -0.70 -3.84
C ASN A 46 10.69 -0.89 -2.31
N GLY A 47 9.75 -1.70 -1.78
CA GLY A 47 9.59 -1.93 -0.35
C GLY A 47 8.98 -0.76 0.42
N ASP A 48 8.40 0.22 -0.28
CA ASP A 48 7.67 1.37 0.28
C ASP A 48 6.36 0.91 0.93
N ILE A 49 5.63 0.01 0.27
CA ILE A 49 4.53 -0.72 0.89
C ILE A 49 5.09 -2.03 1.45
N ARG A 50 5.15 -2.12 2.78
CA ARG A 50 5.36 -3.39 3.48
C ARG A 50 3.99 -4.00 3.82
N PRO A 51 3.53 -5.03 3.10
CA PRO A 51 2.22 -5.65 3.35
C PRO A 51 2.19 -6.48 4.64
N MET A 52 3.34 -6.85 5.19
CA MET A 52 3.44 -7.59 6.45
C MET A 52 3.45 -6.59 7.62
N PRO A 53 2.38 -6.44 8.42
CA PRO A 53 2.54 -5.88 9.75
C PRO A 53 3.51 -6.79 10.51
N PRO A 54 4.45 -6.26 11.33
CA PRO A 54 5.15 -7.12 12.25
C PRO A 54 4.05 -7.80 13.06
N SER A 55 3.98 -9.14 12.92
CA SER A 55 3.15 -9.98 13.77
C SER A 55 3.32 -9.40 15.16
N ARG A 56 2.22 -8.92 15.73
CA ARG A 56 2.13 -8.47 17.11
C ARG A 56 2.70 -9.64 17.90
N ARG A 57 4.01 -9.60 18.17
CA ARG A 57 4.72 -10.60 18.94
C ARG A 57 4.02 -10.47 20.25
N GLU A 58 3.12 -11.41 20.43
CA GLU A 58 2.29 -11.61 21.58
C GLU A 58 3.19 -11.28 22.75
N ARG A 59 2.89 -10.15 23.38
CA ARG A 59 3.52 -9.76 24.63
C ARG A 59 3.12 -10.88 25.57
N ARG A 60 3.90 -11.97 25.56
CA ARG A 60 3.90 -12.95 26.64
C ARG A 60 4.11 -12.07 27.88
N PRO A 61 3.14 -12.01 28.80
CA PRO A 61 3.45 -11.46 30.09
C PRO A 61 4.43 -12.48 30.68
N SER A 62 5.71 -12.15 30.66
CA SER A 62 6.72 -12.84 31.43
C SER A 62 6.31 -12.65 32.89
N ARG A 63 5.46 -13.57 33.35
CA ARG A 63 5.12 -13.79 34.75
C ARG A 63 6.42 -14.27 35.40
N HIS A 64 7.21 -13.34 35.91
CA HIS A 64 8.26 -13.69 36.85
C HIS A 64 7.67 -13.59 38.26
N ARG A 65 7.55 -14.77 38.86
CA ARG A 65 7.41 -14.99 40.30
C ARG A 65 8.57 -14.36 41.05
#